data_AF-A0A1Y4SSX5-F1
#
_entry.id   AF-A0A1Y4SSX5-F1
#
_cell.length_a   1.000
_cell.length_b   1.000
_cell.length_c   1.000
_cell.angle_alpha   90.00
_cell.angle_beta   90.00
_cell.angle_gamma   90.00
#
_symmetry.space_group_name_H-M   'P 1'
#
loop_
_entity.id
_entity.type
_entity.pdbx_description
1 polymer ?
#
loop_
_entity_poly.entity_id
_entity_poly.type
_entity_poly.pdbx_seq_one_letter_code
_entity_poly.pdbx_strand_id
1 'polypeptide(L)'
;MKENITSLILAIACFVIAKAHFKGNVSSIHSYHLRRIQEGNLKDYAKTMGTGMLIIGLGCLMNLLARLFHLFILGKIGVVIGLVVGIVMMIYAQMKYNHGIF
;
A
#
# COMPACT_ATOMS: atom_id res chain seq x y z
N MET A 1 -2.49 -4.19 -23.71
CA MET A 1 -3.05 -2.86 -23.40
C MET A 1 -3.82 -2.83 -22.07
N LYS A 2 -4.84 -3.69 -21.86
CA LYS A 2 -5.66 -3.70 -20.63
C LYS A 2 -4.85 -3.83 -19.32
N GLU A 3 -3.93 -4.79 -19.23
CA GLU A 3 -3.09 -5.01 -18.04
C GLU A 3 -2.23 -3.78 -17.65
N ASN A 4 -1.83 -2.97 -18.64
CA ASN A 4 -1.01 -1.79 -18.42
C ASN A 4 -1.86 -0.66 -17.82
N ILE A 5 -3.08 -0.47 -18.34
CA ILE A 5 -4.02 0.53 -17.82
C ILE A 5 -4.40 0.16 -16.38
N THR A 6 -4.66 -1.12 -16.09
CA THR A 6 -4.97 -1.58 -14.73
C THR A 6 -3.81 -1.30 -13.77
N SER A 7 -2.57 -1.63 -14.15
CA SER A 7 -1.39 -1.39 -13.30
C SER A 7 -1.16 0.11 -13.04
N LEU A 8 -1.42 0.95 -14.04
CA LEU A 8 -1.31 2.40 -13.92
C LEU A 8 -2.36 2.99 -12.98
N ILE A 9 -3.63 2.62 -13.14
CA ILE A 9 -4.70 3.08 -12.26
C ILE A 9 -4.43 2.66 -10.82
N LEU A 10 -4.01 1.41 -10.61
CA LEU A 10 -3.69 0.89 -9.28
C LEU A 10 -2.50 1.63 -8.64
N ALA A 11 -1.43 1.87 -9.40
CA ALA A 11 -0.27 2.63 -8.91
C ALA A 11 -0.67 4.05 -8.47
N ILE A 12 -1.47 4.75 -9.30
CA ILE A 12 -1.95 6.10 -8.97
C ILE A 12 -2.81 6.08 -7.71
N ALA A 13 -3.78 5.16 -7.61
CA ALA A 13 -4.62 5.02 -6.44
C ALA A 13 -3.80 4.76 -5.16
N CYS A 14 -2.82 3.85 -5.23
CA CYS A 14 -1.89 3.57 -4.14
C CYS A 14 -1.11 4.81 -3.71
N PHE A 15 -0.57 5.60 -4.64
CA PHE A 15 0.18 6.81 -4.30
C PHE A 15 -0.68 7.93 -3.72
N VAL A 16 -1.91 8.10 -4.22
CA VAL A 16 -2.86 9.09 -3.67
C VAL A 16 -3.22 8.73 -2.22
N ILE A 17 -3.54 7.45 -1.97
CA ILE A 17 -3.88 6.97 -0.62
C ILE A 17 -2.65 7.06 0.29
N ALA A 18 -1.48 6.58 -0.15
CA ALA A 18 -0.24 6.68 0.62
C ALA A 18 0.10 8.12 1.01
N LYS A 19 -0.06 9.08 0.08
CA LYS A 19 0.13 10.51 0.36
C LYS A 19 -0.82 11.03 1.44
N ALA A 20 -2.10 10.65 1.41
CA ALA A 20 -3.05 11.02 2.45
C ALA A 20 -2.64 10.44 3.81
N HIS A 21 -2.27 9.17 3.84
CA HIS A 21 -1.80 8.46 5.02
C HIS A 21 -0.52 9.06 5.63
N PHE A 22 0.45 9.51 4.81
CA PHE A 22 1.65 10.18 5.31
C PHE A 22 1.37 11.53 5.98
N LYS A 23 0.26 12.20 5.61
CA LYS A 23 -0.24 13.39 6.32
C LYS A 23 -0.92 13.05 7.64
N GLY A 24 -1.03 11.77 8.01
CA GLY A 24 -1.76 11.32 9.20
C GLY A 24 -3.26 11.17 8.96
N ASN A 25 -3.74 11.25 7.72
CA ASN A 25 -5.16 11.10 7.46
C ASN A 25 -5.58 9.63 7.57
N VAL A 26 -6.50 9.35 8.49
CA VAL A 26 -7.11 8.03 8.71
C VAL A 26 -8.52 7.91 8.14
N SER A 27 -9.05 8.94 7.47
CA SER A 27 -10.44 8.96 6.97
C SER A 27 -10.74 7.87 5.94
N SER A 28 -9.71 7.39 5.23
CA SER A 28 -9.83 6.27 4.28
C SER A 28 -9.78 4.90 4.96
N ILE A 29 -9.46 4.84 6.25
CA ILE A 29 -9.37 3.60 7.02
C ILE A 29 -10.73 3.37 7.69
N HIS A 30 -11.23 2.15 7.58
CA HIS A 30 -12.51 1.82 8.19
C HIS A 30 -12.45 1.93 9.72
N SER A 31 -13.52 2.44 10.34
CA SER A 31 -13.60 2.73 11.78
C SER A 31 -13.32 1.53 12.69
N TYR A 32 -13.65 0.29 12.30
CA TYR A 32 -13.36 -0.90 13.10
C TYR A 32 -11.85 -1.07 13.32
N HIS A 33 -11.02 -0.84 12.29
CA HIS A 33 -9.56 -0.90 12.41
C HIS A 33 -8.95 0.23 13.24
N LEU A 34 -9.71 1.28 13.54
CA LEU A 34 -9.26 2.40 14.37
C LEU A 34 -9.68 2.26 15.83
N ARG A 35 -10.62 1.35 16.13
CA ARG A 35 -11.33 1.30 17.42
C ARG A 35 -10.41 1.09 18.62
N ARG A 36 -9.34 0.30 18.48
CA ARG A 36 -8.41 -0.03 19.58
C ARG A 36 -7.11 0.76 19.52
N ILE A 37 -7.00 1.71 18.59
CA ILE A 37 -5.81 2.53 18.42
C ILE A 37 -5.91 3.76 19.31
N GLN A 38 -4.90 3.99 20.15
CA GLN A 38 -4.79 5.21 20.95
C GLN A 38 -4.67 6.44 20.03
N GLU A 39 -5.32 7.54 20.38
CA GLU A 39 -5.34 8.76 19.54
C GLU A 39 -3.93 9.27 19.19
N GLY A 40 -2.99 9.21 20.15
CA GLY A 40 -1.60 9.61 19.92
C GLY A 40 -0.86 8.76 18.88
N ASN A 41 -1.31 7.52 18.64
CA ASN A 41 -0.71 6.60 17.69
C ASN A 41 -1.36 6.64 16.29
N LEU A 42 -2.50 7.34 16.11
CA LEU A 42 -3.23 7.35 14.84
C LEU A 42 -2.37 7.84 13.67
N LYS A 43 -1.54 8.86 13.90
CA LYS A 43 -0.67 9.41 12.86
C LYS A 43 0.41 8.43 12.42
N ASP A 44 1.01 7.70 13.37
CA ASP A 44 2.08 6.74 13.07
C ASP A 44 1.53 5.44 12.50
N TYR A 45 0.35 5.02 12.95
CA TYR A 45 -0.43 3.97 12.31
C TYR A 45 -0.75 4.34 10.85
N ALA A 46 -1.29 5.53 10.60
CA ALA A 46 -1.62 6.00 9.25
C ALA A 46 -0.38 5.99 8.35
N LYS A 47 0.75 6.52 8.80
CA LYS A 47 2.02 6.49 8.07
C LYS A 47 2.48 5.06 7.78
N THR A 48 2.40 4.15 8.74
CA THR A 48 2.81 2.74 8.55
C THR A 48 1.92 2.07 7.50
N MET A 49 0.60 2.28 7.56
CA MET A 49 -0.33 1.84 6.50
C MET A 49 0.01 2.47 5.14
N GLY A 50 0.37 3.76 5.13
CA GLY A 50 0.80 4.47 3.93
C GLY A 50 2.09 3.91 3.32
N THR A 51 3.04 3.44 4.14
CA THR A 51 4.25 2.76 3.62
C THR A 51 3.91 1.46 2.92
N GLY A 52 3.01 0.64 3.47
CA GLY A 52 2.55 -0.57 2.80
C GLY A 52 1.89 -0.27 1.46
N MET A 53 1.03 0.76 1.42
CA MET A 53 0.37 1.20 0.18
C MET A 53 1.37 1.73 -0.86
N LEU A 54 2.41 2.45 -0.42
CA LEU A 54 3.47 2.95 -1.30
C LEU A 54 4.27 1.79 -1.93
N ILE A 55 4.59 0.75 -1.15
CA ILE A 55 5.32 -0.44 -1.64
C ILE A 55 4.50 -1.17 -2.72
N ILE A 56 3.19 -1.30 -2.53
CA ILE A 56 2.29 -1.89 -3.54
C ILE A 56 2.28 -1.03 -4.82
N GLY A 57 2.19 0.29 -4.67
CA GLY A 57 2.24 1.23 -5.79
C GLY A 57 3.56 1.15 -6.57
N LEU A 58 4.69 1.00 -5.86
CA LEU A 58 6.01 0.79 -6.48
C LEU A 58 6.10 -0.53 -7.25
N GLY A 59 5.55 -1.63 -6.73
CA GLY A 59 5.48 -2.89 -7.46
C GLY A 59 4.69 -2.77 -8.77
N CYS A 60 3.57 -2.03 -8.74
CA CYS A 60 2.79 -1.74 -9.94
C CYS A 60 3.55 -0.85 -10.94
N LEU A 61 4.26 0.17 -10.44
CA LEU A 61 5.10 1.04 -11.26
C LEU A 61 6.27 0.27 -11.91
N MET A 62 6.90 -0.64 -11.18
CA MET A 62 7.96 -1.52 -11.71
C MET A 62 7.44 -2.38 -12.86
N ASN A 63 6.21 -2.90 -12.80
CA ASN A 63 5.62 -3.63 -13.93
C ASN A 63 5.41 -2.76 -15.17
N LEU A 64 5.09 -1.47 -15.02
CA LEU A 64 5.00 -0.54 -16.14
C LEU A 64 6.38 -0.30 -16.77
N LEU A 65 7.41 -0.06 -15.94
CA LEU A 65 8.78 0.16 -16.39
C LEU A 65 9.37 -1.08 -17.07
N ALA A 66 9.20 -2.26 -16.47
CA ALA A 66 9.70 -3.52 -17.01
C ALA A 66 9.16 -3.80 -18.42
N ARG A 67 7.92 -3.39 -18.71
CA ARG A 67 7.31 -3.54 -20.04
C ARG A 67 7.96 -2.66 -21.12
N LEU A 68 8.51 -1.50 -20.76
CA LEU A 68 9.27 -0.65 -21.69
C LEU A 68 10.53 -1.37 -22.22
N PHE A 69 11.06 -2.30 -21.42
CA PHE A 69 12.25 -3.11 -21.75
C PHE A 69 11.91 -4.56 -22.13
N HIS A 70 10.63 -4.88 -22.40
CA HIS A 70 10.16 -6.24 -22.70
C HIS A 70 10.42 -7.29 -21.60
N LEU A 71 10.64 -6.86 -20.34
CA LEU A 71 10.90 -7.71 -19.17
C LEU A 71 9.60 -8.15 -18.46
N PHE A 72 8.66 -8.74 -19.21
CA PHE A 72 7.29 -8.99 -18.72
C PHE A 72 7.20 -9.85 -17.46
N ILE A 73 7.98 -10.92 -17.39
CA ILE A 73 7.97 -11.87 -16.26
C ILE A 73 8.53 -11.19 -15.01
N LEU A 74 9.64 -10.46 -15.15
CA LEU A 74 10.26 -9.71 -14.06
C LEU A 74 9.32 -8.63 -13.51
N GLY A 75 8.60 -7.94 -14.40
CA GLY A 75 7.56 -6.98 -14.02
C GLY A 75 6.48 -7.61 -13.15
N LYS A 76 5.95 -8.78 -13.55
CA LYS A 76 4.94 -9.52 -12.76
C LYS A 76 5.46 -9.97 -11.40
N ILE A 77 6.70 -10.46 -11.34
CA ILE A 77 7.36 -10.82 -10.07
C ILE A 77 7.46 -9.59 -9.16
N GLY A 78 7.82 -8.42 -9.72
CA GLY A 78 7.86 -7.16 -8.98
C GLY A 78 6.52 -6.77 -8.36
N VAL A 79 5.40 -6.97 -9.07
CA VAL A 79 4.05 -6.75 -8.50
C VAL A 79 3.79 -7.67 -7.32
N VAL A 80 4.09 -8.97 -7.46
CA VAL A 80 3.85 -9.96 -6.40
C VAL A 80 4.68 -9.63 -5.17
N ILE A 81 5.96 -9.29 -5.34
CA ILE A 81 6.83 -8.87 -4.22
C ILE A 81 6.27 -7.61 -3.55
N GLY A 82 5.89 -6.59 -4.33
CA GLY A 82 5.31 -5.35 -3.81
C GLY A 82 4.01 -5.60 -3.02
N LEU A 83 3.14 -6.50 -3.52
CA LEU A 83 1.92 -6.91 -2.81
C LEU A 83 2.22 -7.62 -1.50
N VAL A 84 3.09 -8.64 -1.51
CA VAL A 84 3.43 -9.41 -0.31
C VAL A 84 4.05 -8.51 0.75
N VAL A 85 5.08 -7.74 0.40
CA VAL A 85 5.77 -6.86 1.34
C VAL A 85 4.84 -5.75 1.85
N GLY A 86 4.04 -5.16 0.96
CA GLY A 86 3.07 -4.12 1.33
C GLY A 86 2.00 -4.63 2.30
N ILE A 87 1.43 -5.81 2.04
CA ILE A 87 0.43 -6.44 2.93
C ILE A 87 1.07 -6.81 4.26
N VAL A 88 2.28 -7.37 4.29
CA VAL A 88 3.00 -7.67 5.54
C VAL A 88 3.19 -6.41 6.39
N MET A 89 3.57 -5.29 5.77
CA MET A 89 3.69 -4.00 6.47
C MET A 89 2.34 -3.50 7.04
N MET A 90 1.25 -3.68 6.30
CA MET A 90 -0.10 -3.30 6.75
C MET A 90 -0.59 -4.19 7.90
N ILE A 91 -0.34 -5.50 7.83
CA ILE A 91 -0.64 -6.44 8.93
C ILE A 91 0.21 -6.10 10.15
N TYR A 92 1.49 -5.78 9.97
CA TYR A 92 2.36 -5.31 11.06
C TYR A 92 1.78 -4.06 11.73
N ALA A 93 1.28 -3.08 10.96
CA ALA A 93 0.61 -1.91 11.52
C ALA A 93 -0.62 -2.29 12.36
N GLN A 94 -1.46 -3.22 11.86
CA GLN A 94 -2.62 -3.71 12.61
C GLN A 94 -2.21 -4.37 13.93
N MET A 95 -1.25 -5.29 13.89
CA MET A 95 -0.79 -6.00 15.09
C MET A 95 -0.15 -5.05 16.09
N LYS A 96 0.63 -4.07 15.63
CA LYS A 96 1.33 -3.12 16.48
C LYS A 96 0.42 -2.09 17.15
N TYR A 97 -0.56 -1.56 16.43
CA TYR A 97 -1.35 -0.42 16.91
C TYR A 97 -2.78 -0.80 17.31
N ASN A 98 -3.42 -1.75 16.61
CA ASN A 98 -4.79 -2.20 16.87
C ASN A 98 -4.85 -3.48 17.75
N HIS A 99 -3.71 -4.11 18.03
CA HIS A 99 -3.60 -5.35 18.83
C HIS A 99 -4.45 -6.50 18.26
N GLY A 100 -4.62 -6.51 16.93
CA GLY A 100 -5.44 -7.47 16.21
C GLY A 100 -5.59 -7.07 14.76
N ILE A 101 -6.09 -7.99 13.92
CA ILE A 101 -6.33 -7.74 12.50
C ILE A 101 -7.62 -6.93 12.29
N PHE A 102 -8.55 -6.97 13.25
CA PHE A 102 -9.82 -6.25 13.27
C PHE A 102 -9.98 -5.44 14.55
#